data_AF-A0A353N9Y7-F1
#
_entry.id   AF-A0A353N9Y7-F1
#
_cell.length_a   1.000
_cell.length_b   1.000
_cell.length_c   1.000
_cell.angle_alpha   90.00
_cell.angle_beta   90.00
_cell.angle_gamma   90.00
#
_symmetry.space_group_name_H-M   'P 1'
#
loop_
_entity.id
_entity.type
_entity.pdbx_description
1 polymer ?
#
loop_
_entity_poly.entity_id
_entity_poly.type
_entity_poly.pdbx_seq_one_letter_code
_entity_poly.pdbx_strand_id
1 'polypeptide(L)' 'RSKLKGDTVDILNGLKIPLIVGIGDIGKMGQADDYEQGANITTRAIKEILNFHGLSK' A
#
# COMPACT_ATOMS: atom_id res chain seq x y z
N ARG A 1 8.75 -4.71 -23.11
CA ARG A 1 7.51 -3.95 -22.80
C ARG A 1 7.90 -2.50 -22.53
N SER A 2 7.32 -1.53 -23.22
CA SER A 2 7.45 -0.12 -22.85
C SER A 2 6.72 0.11 -21.53
N LYS A 3 7.40 0.63 -20.50
CA LYS A 3 6.73 1.15 -19.31
C LYS A 3 5.98 2.43 -19.69
N LEU A 4 4.76 2.59 -19.17
CA LEU A 4 4.05 3.86 -19.29
C LEU A 4 4.84 4.92 -18.51
N LYS A 5 5.21 6.01 -19.17
CA LYS A 5 5.98 7.08 -18.53
C LYS A 5 5.04 8.05 -17.82
N GLY A 6 5.45 8.51 -16.65
CA GLY A 6 4.74 9.52 -15.86
C GLY A 6 3.54 9.01 -15.06
N ASP A 7 3.32 7.68 -14.99
CA ASP A 7 2.36 7.12 -14.04
C ASP A 7 2.95 7.08 -12.61
N THR A 8 2.09 6.78 -11.63
CA THR A 8 2.48 6.76 -10.21
C THR A 8 3.67 5.83 -9.96
N VAL A 9 3.70 4.66 -10.60
CA VAL A 9 4.76 3.67 -10.41
C VAL A 9 6.07 4.14 -11.05
N ASP A 10 6.01 4.77 -12.23
CA ASP A 10 7.16 5.35 -12.91
C ASP A 10 7.81 6.46 -12.08
N ILE A 11 7.01 7.37 -11.51
CA ILE A 11 7.50 8.42 -10.61
C ILE A 11 8.15 7.81 -9.36
N LEU A 12 7.48 6.83 -8.73
CA LEU A 12 7.99 6.18 -7.53
C LEU A 12 9.33 5.44 -7.77
N ASN A 13 9.55 4.88 -8.96
CA ASN A 13 10.82 4.24 -9.33
C ASN A 13 12.01 5.21 -9.33
N GLY A 14 11.78 6.52 -9.44
CA GLY A 14 12.82 7.55 -9.41
C GLY A 14 13.20 8.01 -7.99
N LEU A 15 12.43 7.62 -6.97
CA LEU A 15 12.62 8.07 -5.59
C LEU A 15 13.35 7.01 -4.75
N LYS A 16 14.25 7.44 -3.87
CA LYS A 16 14.94 6.56 -2.91
C LYS A 16 14.10 6.41 -1.63
N ILE A 17 12.93 5.79 -1.76
CA ILE A 17 12.05 5.52 -0.62
C ILE A 17 12.31 4.08 -0.15
N PRO A 18 12.60 3.85 1.15
CA PRO A 18 13.02 2.54 1.63
C PRO A 18 11.87 1.53 1.75
N LEU A 19 10.62 2.01 1.84
CA LEU A 19 9.41 1.19 1.81
C LEU A 19 8.28 1.96 1.12
N ILE A 20 7.61 1.32 0.18
CA ILE A 20 6.35 1.82 -0.41
C ILE A 20 5.30 0.72 -0.23
N VAL A 21 4.17 1.08 0.38
CA VAL A 21 3.02 0.18 0.51
C VAL A 21 1.87 0.77 -0.30
N GLY A 22 1.60 0.18 -1.46
CA GLY A 22 0.47 0.55 -2.31
C GLY A 22 -0.80 -0.19 -1.88
N ILE A 23 -1.89 0.55 -1.67
CA ILE A 23 -3.24 0.01 -1.49
C ILE A 23 -4.19 0.63 -2.50
N GLY A 24 -5.37 0.03 -2.67
CA GLY A 24 -6.44 0.63 -3.48
C GLY A 24 -7.10 1.82 -2.78
N ASP A 25 -8.02 2.47 -3.49
CA ASP A 25 -8.86 3.52 -2.91
C ASP A 25 -9.81 2.93 -1.86
N ILE A 26 -9.90 3.59 -0.71
CA ILE A 26 -10.87 3.23 0.34
C ILE A 26 -12.29 3.25 -0.25
N GLY A 27 -13.06 2.21 0.03
CA GLY A 27 -14.41 1.97 -0.46
C GLY A 27 -14.48 1.36 -1.86
N LYS A 28 -13.36 1.14 -2.56
CA LYS A 28 -13.34 0.56 -3.92
C LYS A 28 -12.69 -0.81 -4.00
N MET A 29 -12.26 -1.38 -2.87
CA MET A 29 -11.54 -2.66 -2.82
C MET A 29 -12.46 -3.87 -2.66
N GLY A 30 -13.73 -3.77 -3.08
CA GLY A 30 -14.69 -4.88 -3.04
C GLY A 30 -14.93 -5.41 -1.62
N GLN A 31 -15.15 -4.50 -0.67
CA GLN A 31 -15.29 -4.77 0.78
C GLN A 31 -14.03 -5.31 1.48
N ALA A 32 -12.89 -5.42 0.79
CA ALA A 32 -11.64 -5.88 1.42
C ALA A 32 -11.06 -4.87 2.42
N ASP A 33 -11.57 -3.64 2.44
CA ASP A 33 -11.30 -2.58 3.40
C ASP A 33 -12.51 -2.20 4.26
N ASP A 34 -13.57 -3.01 4.23
CA ASP A 34 -14.75 -2.84 5.05
C ASP A 34 -14.38 -2.89 6.54
N TYR A 35 -14.74 -1.84 7.28
CA TYR A 35 -14.39 -1.68 8.68
C TYR A 35 -15.05 -2.75 9.56
N GLU A 36 -16.24 -3.25 9.18
CA GLU A 36 -16.94 -4.32 9.92
C GLU A 36 -16.19 -5.65 9.83
N GLN A 37 -15.36 -5.82 8.79
CA GLN A 37 -14.53 -7.00 8.57
C GLN A 37 -13.07 -6.78 9.01
N GLY A 38 -12.80 -5.70 9.75
CA GLY A 38 -11.46 -5.35 10.23
C GLY A 38 -10.56 -4.72 9.16
N ALA A 39 -11.15 -4.24 8.05
CA ALA A 39 -10.47 -3.55 6.95
C ALA A 39 -9.20 -4.28 6.49
N ASN A 40 -9.33 -5.56 6.10
CA ASN A 40 -8.23 -6.50 5.88
C ASN A 40 -7.04 -5.94 5.09
N ILE A 41 -7.28 -5.23 3.97
CA ILE A 41 -6.20 -4.65 3.17
C ILE A 41 -5.51 -3.49 3.90
N THR A 42 -6.28 -2.55 4.45
CA THR A 42 -5.76 -1.40 5.20
C THR A 42 -4.99 -1.86 6.43
N THR A 43 -5.52 -2.83 7.18
CA THR A 43 -4.88 -3.41 8.36
C THR A 43 -3.56 -4.09 7.99
N ARG A 44 -3.50 -4.84 6.89
CA ARG A 44 -2.25 -5.44 6.40
C ARG A 44 -1.23 -4.38 6.01
N ALA A 45 -1.65 -3.32 5.32
CA ALA A 45 -0.76 -2.23 4.92
C ALA A 45 -0.11 -1.53 6.13
N ILE A 46 -0.91 -1.24 7.16
CA ILE A 46 -0.39 -0.65 8.42
C ILE A 46 0.56 -1.63 9.10
N LYS A 47 0.23 -2.93 9.15
CA LYS A 47 1.13 -3.95 9.71
C LYS A 47 2.47 -4.00 8.98
N GLU A 48 2.51 -3.93 7.66
CA GLU A 48 3.77 -3.88 6.91
C GLU A 48 4.63 -2.66 7.27
N ILE A 49 3.99 -1.49 7.44
CA ILE A 49 4.69 -0.27 7.90
C ILE A 49 5.27 -0.49 9.31
N LEU A 50 4.46 -1.02 10.24
CA LEU A 50 4.92 -1.28 11.61
C LEU A 50 6.04 -2.32 11.66
N ASN A 51 5.92 -3.42 10.90
CA ASN A 51 6.94 -4.46 10.80
C ASN A 51 8.27 -3.89 10.29
N PHE A 52 8.22 -3.09 9.22
CA PHE A 52 9.41 -2.45 8.65
C PHE A 52 10.14 -1.56 9.66
N HIS A 53 9.40 -0.90 10.55
CA HIS A 53 9.96 -0.07 11.62
C HIS A 53 10.26 -0.83 12.93
N GLY A 54 10.05 -2.16 12.98
CA GLY A 54 10.27 -2.96 14.19
C GLY A 54 9.28 -2.66 15.32
N LEU A 55 8.09 -2.17 14.99
CA LEU A 55 7.05 -1.77 15.94
C LEU A 55 5.95 -2.83 16.13
N SER A 56 5.94 -3.87 15.31
CA SER A 56 5.08 -5.03 15.49
C SER A 56 5.67 -5.97 16.55
N LYS A 57 4.91 -6.22 17.62
CA LYS A 57 5.21 -7.28 18.59
C LYS A 57 4.43 -8.54 18.28
#